data_AF-A0A958IA38-F1
#
_entry.id   AF-A0A958IA38-F1
#
_cell.length_a   1.000
_cell.length_b   1.000
_cell.length_c   1.000
_cell.angle_alpha   90.00
_cell.angle_beta   90.00
_cell.angle_gamma   90.00
#
_symmetry.space_group_name_H-M   'P 1'
#
loop_
_entity.id
_entity.type
_entity.pdbx_description
1 polymer ?
#
loop_
_entity_poly.entity_id
_entity_poly.type
_entity_poly.pdbx_seq_one_letter_code
_entity_poly.pdbx_strand_id
1 'polypeptide(L)'
;MELKDLLQHLTTPQNRREYERAWGEFMERYGSFIERKVRQRVYTYRASRLPLQAGSVVDDAIMDVYTLLCQDNAQALANFRNPDNEFMFLSWLGIICRNATGRLLRKYFSREFLEETEGVIPPELQQSIDARAEFAEIYEEVVAQLRVSRPKSSERDIHIFLLYTFSEFDREHIEALPYLGDIGHRVVDNVVNRRRKILRELQGSGQLSLLNE
;
A
#
# COMPACT_ATOMS: atom_id res chain seq x y z
N MET A 1 4.72 9.59 20.84
CA MET A 1 4.34 8.22 21.23
C MET A 1 4.91 7.26 20.19
N GLU A 2 5.37 6.07 20.59
CA GLU A 2 5.76 5.05 19.58
C GLU A 2 4.52 4.57 18.83
N LEU A 3 4.68 4.08 17.59
CA LEU A 3 3.55 3.63 16.78
C LEU A 3 2.75 2.53 17.50
N LYS A 4 3.42 1.56 18.10
CA LYS A 4 2.77 0.46 18.80
C LYS A 4 1.86 0.93 19.93
N ASP A 5 2.35 1.84 20.77
CA ASP A 5 1.56 2.43 21.85
C ASP A 5 0.39 3.23 21.30
N LEU A 6 0.64 4.02 20.24
CA LEU A 6 -0.40 4.79 19.55
C LEU A 6 -1.53 3.88 19.04
N LEU A 7 -1.20 2.80 18.33
CA LEU A 7 -2.19 1.84 17.83
C LEU A 7 -2.92 1.14 18.96
N GLN A 8 -2.23 0.80 20.06
CA GLN A 8 -2.85 0.19 21.23
C GLN A 8 -3.89 1.12 21.88
N HIS A 9 -3.58 2.40 22.04
CA HIS A 9 -4.51 3.39 22.59
C HIS A 9 -5.70 3.68 21.66
N LEU A 10 -5.53 3.56 20.34
CA LEU A 10 -6.60 3.72 19.35
C LEU A 10 -7.56 2.53 19.30
N THR A 11 -7.07 1.32 19.55
CA THR A 11 -7.84 0.06 19.38
C THR A 11 -8.42 -0.48 20.68
N THR A 12 -7.73 -0.24 21.80
CA THR A 12 -8.15 -0.67 23.14
C THR A 12 -8.04 0.49 24.13
N PRO A 13 -8.86 1.55 23.97
CA PRO A 13 -8.78 2.71 24.85
C PRO A 13 -9.18 2.35 26.28
N GLN A 14 -8.32 2.65 27.26
CA GLN A 14 -8.65 2.46 28.67
C GLN A 14 -9.64 3.51 29.17
N ASN A 15 -9.57 4.72 28.60
CA ASN A 15 -10.50 5.80 28.88
C ASN A 15 -10.65 6.72 27.64
N ARG A 16 -11.72 7.53 27.66
CA ARG A 16 -12.07 8.45 26.57
C ARG A 16 -10.98 9.49 26.29
N ARG A 17 -10.29 9.99 27.31
CA ARG A 17 -9.29 11.05 27.18
C ARG A 17 -8.04 10.56 26.45
N GLU A 18 -7.60 9.34 26.74
CA GLU A 18 -6.50 8.69 26.01
C GLU A 18 -6.85 8.42 24.56
N TYR A 19 -8.08 7.95 24.30
CA TYR A 19 -8.57 7.74 22.94
C TYR A 19 -8.54 9.04 22.11
N GLU A 20 -9.10 10.13 22.66
CA GLU A 20 -9.11 11.44 21.99
C GLU A 20 -7.68 11.97 21.77
N ARG A 21 -6.79 11.80 22.75
CA ARG A 21 -5.37 12.19 22.62
C ARG A 21 -4.65 11.38 21.55
N ALA A 22 -4.86 10.06 21.52
CA ALA A 22 -4.25 9.17 20.54
C ALA A 22 -4.72 9.52 19.12
N TRP A 23 -6.00 9.82 18.93
CA TRP A 23 -6.51 10.29 17.63
C TRP A 23 -5.93 11.65 17.23
N GLY A 24 -5.78 12.57 18.18
CA GLY A 24 -5.11 13.85 17.94
C GLY A 24 -3.69 13.66 17.42
N GLU A 25 -2.89 12.81 18.09
CA GLU A 25 -1.52 12.49 17.67
C GLU A 25 -1.49 11.74 16.33
N PHE A 26 -2.44 10.84 16.08
CA PHE A 26 -2.57 10.14 14.80
C PHE A 26 -2.82 11.11 13.64
N MET A 27 -3.76 12.04 13.80
CA MET A 27 -4.08 13.04 12.77
C MET A 27 -2.92 14.00 12.54
N GLU A 28 -2.23 14.42 13.60
CA GLU A 28 -1.04 15.27 13.49
C GLU A 28 0.09 14.57 12.73
N ARG A 29 0.35 13.30 13.05
CA ARG A 29 1.47 12.52 12.48
C ARG A 29 1.21 12.03 11.06
N TYR A 30 -0.01 11.59 10.76
CA TYR A 30 -0.33 10.89 9.51
C TYR A 30 -1.36 11.61 8.62
N GLY A 31 -1.98 12.69 9.09
CA GLY A 31 -3.02 13.40 8.34
C GLY A 31 -2.53 13.96 7.00
N SER A 32 -1.33 14.57 6.99
CA SER A 32 -0.71 15.07 5.76
C SER A 32 -0.36 13.96 4.78
N PHE A 33 0.02 12.77 5.27
CA PHE A 33 0.27 11.59 4.45
C PHE A 33 -1.02 11.10 3.79
N ILE A 34 -2.10 10.95 4.55
CA ILE A 34 -3.43 10.55 4.05
C ILE A 34 -3.90 11.55 2.99
N GLU A 35 -3.87 12.84 3.30
CA GLU A 35 -4.30 13.90 2.38
C GLU A 35 -3.53 13.82 1.05
N ARG A 36 -2.21 13.72 1.11
CA ARG A 36 -1.37 13.60 -0.08
C ARG A 36 -1.70 12.36 -0.91
N LYS A 37 -1.82 11.18 -0.29
CA LYS A 37 -2.14 9.93 -0.99
C LYS A 37 -3.51 9.98 -1.65
N VAL A 38 -4.51 10.54 -0.96
CA VAL A 38 -5.85 10.76 -1.50
C VAL A 38 -5.81 11.74 -2.67
N ARG A 39 -5.16 12.91 -2.52
CA ARG A 39 -5.03 13.91 -3.61
C ARG A 39 -4.38 13.29 -4.83
N GLN A 40 -3.20 12.68 -4.67
CA GLN A 40 -2.49 12.01 -5.77
C GLN A 40 -3.42 11.07 -6.51
N ARG A 41 -4.14 10.20 -5.76
CA ARG A 41 -5.06 9.25 -6.36
C ARG A 41 -6.23 9.90 -7.09
N VAL A 42 -6.87 10.93 -6.52
CA VAL A 42 -7.96 11.65 -7.19
C VAL A 42 -7.49 12.25 -8.51
N TYR A 43 -6.32 12.89 -8.54
CA TYR A 43 -5.81 13.53 -9.75
C TYR A 43 -5.30 12.56 -10.82
N THR A 44 -5.08 11.28 -10.49
CA THR A 44 -4.76 10.25 -11.51
C THR A 44 -5.95 9.86 -12.39
N TYR A 45 -7.18 10.10 -11.93
CA TYR A 45 -8.39 9.79 -12.70
C TYR A 45 -8.75 10.91 -13.66
N ARG A 46 -9.16 10.53 -14.88
CA ARG A 46 -9.82 11.45 -15.81
C ARG A 46 -11.32 11.18 -15.80
N ALA A 47 -12.07 12.21 -15.41
CA ALA A 47 -13.52 12.27 -15.61
C ALA A 47 -13.90 13.73 -15.89
N SER A 48 -14.79 13.97 -16.86
CA SER A 48 -15.06 15.32 -17.38
C SER A 48 -15.50 16.34 -16.32
N ARG A 49 -16.13 15.88 -15.24
CA ARG A 49 -16.60 16.73 -14.13
C ARG A 49 -15.65 16.76 -12.92
N LEU A 50 -14.67 15.87 -12.86
CA LEU A 50 -13.80 15.74 -11.69
C LEU A 50 -12.97 17.01 -11.41
N PRO A 51 -12.38 17.71 -12.39
CA PRO A 51 -11.62 18.94 -12.13
C PRO A 51 -12.44 20.03 -11.41
N LEU A 52 -13.75 20.10 -11.68
CA LEU A 52 -14.65 21.08 -11.06
C LEU A 52 -15.01 20.74 -9.61
N GLN A 53 -14.85 19.49 -9.22
CA GLN A 53 -15.28 18.94 -7.91
C GLN A 53 -14.12 18.29 -7.15
N ALA A 54 -12.89 18.41 -7.62
CA ALA A 54 -11.75 17.68 -7.09
C ALA A 54 -11.53 17.95 -5.60
N GLY A 55 -11.69 19.21 -5.16
CA GLY A 55 -11.57 19.59 -3.75
C GLY A 55 -12.55 18.84 -2.85
N SER A 56 -13.85 18.89 -3.16
CA SER A 56 -14.87 18.19 -2.36
C SER A 56 -14.71 16.68 -2.41
N VAL A 57 -14.30 16.12 -3.55
CA VAL A 57 -14.03 14.67 -3.67
C VAL A 57 -12.83 14.25 -2.82
N VAL A 58 -11.79 15.07 -2.74
CA VAL A 58 -10.63 14.83 -1.86
C VAL A 58 -11.07 14.85 -0.39
N ASP A 59 -11.84 15.86 0.03
CA ASP A 59 -12.31 15.99 1.40
C ASP A 59 -13.18 14.78 1.81
N ASP A 60 -14.12 14.40 0.93
CA ASP A 60 -14.97 13.22 1.14
C ASP A 60 -14.15 11.92 1.21
N ALA A 61 -13.10 11.78 0.39
CA ALA A 61 -12.23 10.61 0.41
C ALA A 61 -11.37 10.53 1.67
N ILE A 62 -10.87 11.67 2.16
CA ILE A 62 -10.16 11.74 3.45
C ILE A 62 -11.10 11.32 4.58
N MET A 63 -12.34 11.82 4.59
CA MET A 63 -13.35 11.43 5.58
C MET A 63 -13.71 9.94 5.49
N ASP A 64 -13.80 9.36 4.28
CA ASP A 64 -14.06 7.93 4.09
C ASP A 64 -12.88 7.08 4.62
N VAL A 65 -11.63 7.53 4.44
CA VAL A 65 -10.44 6.90 5.05
C VAL A 65 -10.53 6.91 6.57
N TYR A 66 -10.76 8.07 7.20
CA TYR A 66 -10.89 8.12 8.66
C TYR A 66 -12.07 7.28 9.17
N THR A 67 -13.18 7.28 8.45
CA THR A 67 -14.34 6.45 8.78
C THR A 67 -13.96 4.97 8.78
N LEU A 68 -13.26 4.48 7.74
CA LEU A 68 -12.76 3.11 7.70
C LEU A 68 -11.81 2.77 8.85
N LEU A 69 -10.92 3.71 9.22
CA LEU A 69 -9.97 3.51 10.31
C LEU A 69 -10.66 3.49 11.68
N CYS A 70 -11.79 4.18 11.84
CA CYS A 70 -12.59 4.22 13.08
C CYS A 70 -13.64 3.10 13.17
N GLN A 71 -14.07 2.54 12.03
CA GLN A 71 -15.12 1.51 11.97
C GLN A 71 -14.78 0.29 12.83
N ASP A 72 -15.83 -0.32 13.39
CA ASP A 72 -15.74 -1.51 14.24
C ASP A 72 -14.71 -1.40 15.38
N ASN A 73 -14.69 -0.25 16.07
CA ASN A 73 -13.72 0.08 17.12
C ASN A 73 -12.27 0.02 16.63
N ALA A 74 -12.02 0.62 15.47
CA ALA A 74 -10.73 0.65 14.81
C ALA A 74 -10.13 -0.75 14.52
N GLN A 75 -10.99 -1.71 14.16
CA GLN A 75 -10.57 -3.08 13.86
C GLN A 75 -9.50 -3.15 12.75
N ALA A 76 -9.55 -2.24 11.78
CA ALA A 76 -8.52 -2.12 10.75
C ALA A 76 -7.13 -1.87 11.36
N LEU A 77 -7.03 -0.91 12.30
CA LEU A 77 -5.79 -0.61 13.01
C LEU A 77 -5.35 -1.78 13.90
N ALA A 78 -6.30 -2.46 14.56
CA ALA A 78 -6.00 -3.62 15.42
C ALA A 78 -5.44 -4.82 14.64
N ASN A 79 -5.83 -4.97 13.38
CA ASN A 79 -5.40 -6.06 12.52
C ASN A 79 -4.02 -5.82 11.87
N PHE A 80 -3.42 -4.65 12.06
CA PHE A 80 -2.10 -4.35 11.52
C PHE A 80 -1.01 -5.17 12.24
N ARG A 81 -0.19 -5.90 11.47
CA ARG A 81 0.67 -6.97 12.00
C ARG A 81 2.06 -6.53 12.50
N ASN A 82 2.53 -5.36 12.10
CA ASN A 82 3.92 -4.93 12.35
C ASN A 82 3.99 -3.59 13.11
N PRO A 83 3.41 -3.51 14.32
CA PRO A 83 3.23 -2.24 15.04
C PRO A 83 4.54 -1.53 15.42
N ASP A 84 5.67 -2.25 15.42
CA ASP A 84 7.00 -1.68 15.69
C ASP A 84 7.65 -1.05 14.45
N ASN A 85 7.04 -1.15 13.26
CA ASN A 85 7.60 -0.68 12.01
C ASN A 85 6.70 0.37 11.34
N GLU A 86 7.03 1.64 11.56
CA GLU A 86 6.28 2.78 11.01
C GLU A 86 6.28 2.83 9.49
N PHE A 87 7.35 2.38 8.85
CA PHE A 87 7.41 2.34 7.40
C PHE A 87 6.35 1.37 6.84
N MET A 88 6.29 0.15 7.38
CA MET A 88 5.26 -0.84 7.00
C MET A 88 3.84 -0.34 7.30
N PHE A 89 3.68 0.49 8.32
CA PHE A 89 2.41 1.11 8.64
C PHE A 89 1.96 2.12 7.60
N LEU A 90 2.87 3.02 7.17
CA LEU A 90 2.58 4.00 6.11
C LEU A 90 2.23 3.31 4.78
N SER A 91 2.93 2.23 4.44
CA SER A 91 2.63 1.38 3.29
C SER A 91 1.19 0.84 3.32
N TRP A 92 0.84 0.20 4.44
CA TRP A 92 -0.48 -0.35 4.68
C TRP A 92 -1.58 0.74 4.68
N LEU A 93 -1.30 1.89 5.29
CA LEU A 93 -2.20 3.04 5.31
C LEU A 93 -2.42 3.61 3.89
N GLY A 94 -1.37 3.66 3.07
CA GLY A 94 -1.46 4.07 1.66
C GLY A 94 -2.43 3.20 0.86
N ILE A 95 -2.46 1.89 1.12
CA ILE A 95 -3.41 0.96 0.49
C ILE A 95 -4.84 1.27 0.92
N ILE A 96 -5.06 1.58 2.20
CA ILE A 96 -6.38 2.00 2.69
C ILE A 96 -6.82 3.27 1.97
N CYS A 97 -5.94 4.27 1.85
CA CYS A 97 -6.21 5.48 1.07
C CYS A 97 -6.60 5.15 -0.37
N ARG A 98 -5.77 4.38 -1.10
CA ARG A 98 -6.01 3.98 -2.50
C ARG A 98 -7.37 3.30 -2.65
N ASN A 99 -7.68 2.35 -1.78
CA ASN A 99 -8.92 1.56 -1.85
C ASN A 99 -10.16 2.40 -1.51
N ALA A 100 -10.09 3.22 -0.47
CA ALA A 100 -11.18 4.12 -0.07
C ALA A 100 -11.47 5.14 -1.17
N THR A 101 -10.45 5.84 -1.66
CA THR A 101 -10.59 6.82 -2.75
C THR A 101 -11.14 6.17 -4.01
N GLY A 102 -10.61 5.01 -4.42
CA GLY A 102 -11.11 4.29 -5.59
C GLY A 102 -12.57 3.84 -5.46
N ARG A 103 -12.99 3.41 -4.26
CA ARG A 103 -14.38 3.07 -3.98
C ARG A 103 -15.29 4.29 -4.07
N LEU A 104 -14.87 5.42 -3.49
CA LEU A 104 -15.62 6.66 -3.51
C LEU A 104 -15.76 7.22 -4.93
N LEU A 105 -14.68 7.25 -5.71
CA LEU A 105 -14.71 7.70 -7.11
C LEU A 105 -15.69 6.88 -7.95
N ARG A 106 -15.69 5.55 -7.81
CA ARG A 106 -16.66 4.66 -8.48
C ARG A 106 -18.11 4.88 -8.03
N LYS A 107 -18.33 5.49 -6.87
CA LYS A 107 -19.67 5.87 -6.38
C LYS A 107 -20.12 7.21 -6.98
N TYR A 108 -19.21 8.17 -7.12
CA TYR A 108 -19.51 9.50 -7.65
C TYR A 108 -19.58 9.56 -9.18
N PHE A 109 -18.77 8.76 -9.87
CA PHE A 109 -18.65 8.77 -11.31
C PHE A 109 -19.00 7.38 -11.86
N SER A 110 -19.79 7.34 -12.94
CA SER A 110 -20.08 6.06 -13.62
C SER A 110 -18.76 5.43 -14.10
N ARG A 111 -18.65 4.10 -13.98
CA ARG A 111 -17.47 3.34 -14.38
C ARG A 111 -17.05 3.61 -15.83
N GLU A 112 -18.02 3.90 -16.70
CA GLU A 112 -17.79 4.19 -18.12
C GLU A 112 -17.02 5.49 -18.38
N PHE A 113 -16.94 6.40 -17.39
CA PHE A 113 -16.26 7.70 -17.52
C PHE A 113 -15.05 7.84 -16.60
N LEU A 114 -14.68 6.77 -15.88
CA LEU A 114 -13.47 6.74 -15.05
C LEU A 114 -12.37 6.02 -15.82
N GLU A 115 -11.60 6.78 -16.58
CA GLU A 115 -10.35 6.29 -17.13
C GLU A 115 -9.24 6.59 -16.12
N GLU A 116 -8.68 5.52 -15.56
CA GLU A 116 -7.42 5.61 -14.84
C GLU A 116 -6.33 5.82 -15.88
N THR A 117 -5.85 7.05 -16.00
CA THR A 117 -4.69 7.32 -16.83
C THR A 117 -3.42 7.05 -16.03
N GLU A 118 -2.32 6.68 -16.69
CA GLU A 118 -0.94 6.74 -16.17
C GLU A 118 -0.51 8.21 -15.91
N GLY A 119 -1.43 9.01 -15.39
CA GLY A 119 -1.50 10.44 -15.55
C GLY A 119 -0.34 11.13 -14.86
N VAL A 120 0.36 11.92 -15.67
CA VAL A 120 1.08 13.17 -15.33
C VAL A 120 0.58 13.74 -14.00
N ILE A 121 1.20 13.28 -12.92
CA ILE A 121 0.99 13.85 -11.60
C ILE A 121 1.49 15.29 -11.69
N PRO A 122 0.70 16.29 -11.23
CA PRO A 122 1.16 17.67 -11.20
C PRO A 122 2.58 17.74 -10.62
N PRO A 123 3.53 18.47 -11.24
CA PRO A 123 4.92 18.52 -10.79
C PRO A 123 5.07 18.85 -9.30
N GLU A 124 4.13 19.64 -8.77
CA GLU A 124 4.04 20.02 -7.36
C GLU A 124 3.75 18.83 -6.43
N LEU A 125 3.07 17.78 -6.93
CA LEU A 125 2.81 16.52 -6.24
C LEU A 125 3.90 15.47 -6.52
N GLN A 126 4.58 15.55 -7.68
CA GLN A 126 5.64 14.61 -8.09
C GLN A 126 6.89 14.72 -7.19
N GLN A 127 7.22 15.92 -6.71
CA GLN A 127 8.42 16.18 -5.88
C GLN A 127 8.42 15.49 -4.50
N SER A 128 7.34 14.81 -4.13
CA SER A 128 7.21 14.16 -2.81
C SER A 128 6.87 12.67 -2.87
N ILE A 129 6.98 12.04 -4.05
CA ILE A 129 6.91 10.59 -4.17
C ILE A 129 8.19 10.03 -3.56
N ASP A 130 8.10 9.65 -2.30
CA ASP A 130 9.12 8.87 -1.63
C ASP A 130 9.22 7.54 -2.38
N ALA A 131 10.33 7.30 -3.09
CA ALA A 131 10.58 6.06 -3.85
C ALA A 131 10.34 4.80 -2.99
N ARG A 132 10.42 4.94 -1.66
CA ARG A 132 10.10 3.87 -0.71
C ARG A 132 8.61 3.60 -0.55
N ALA A 133 7.74 4.60 -0.67
CA ALA A 133 6.29 4.43 -0.65
C ALA A 133 5.79 3.74 -1.94
N GLU A 134 6.46 4.01 -3.07
CA GLU A 134 6.22 3.33 -4.34
C GLU A 134 6.62 1.84 -4.26
N PHE A 135 7.80 1.54 -3.71
CA PHE A 135 8.24 0.18 -3.45
C PHE A 135 7.24 -0.63 -2.63
N ALA A 136 6.63 0.00 -1.61
CA ALA A 136 5.65 -0.64 -0.76
C ALA A 136 4.33 -0.97 -1.46
N GLU A 137 3.87 -0.11 -2.36
CA GLU A 137 2.68 -0.38 -3.18
C GLU A 137 2.96 -1.52 -4.17
N ILE A 138 4.14 -1.52 -4.79
CA ILE A 138 4.61 -2.61 -5.65
C ILE A 138 4.73 -3.92 -4.85
N TYR A 139 5.26 -3.88 -3.63
CA TYR A 139 5.38 -5.02 -2.73
C TYR A 139 4.03 -5.68 -2.49
N GLU A 140 3.02 -4.92 -2.07
CA GLU A 140 1.70 -5.47 -1.74
C GLU A 140 0.94 -5.95 -2.98
N GLU A 141 1.11 -5.27 -4.12
CA GLU A 141 0.52 -5.70 -5.39
C GLU A 141 1.12 -7.03 -5.87
N VAL A 142 2.45 -7.16 -5.83
CA VAL A 142 3.17 -8.41 -6.14
C VAL A 142 2.78 -9.52 -5.16
N VAL A 143 2.75 -9.23 -3.85
CA VAL A 143 2.36 -10.19 -2.81
C VAL A 143 0.92 -10.67 -3.01
N ALA A 144 -0.03 -9.78 -3.28
CA ALA A 144 -1.43 -10.13 -3.50
C ALA A 144 -1.60 -11.09 -4.69
N GLN A 145 -0.97 -10.79 -5.83
CA GLN A 145 -1.02 -11.64 -7.03
C GLN A 145 -0.35 -13.01 -6.80
N LEU A 146 0.76 -13.02 -6.05
CA LEU A 146 1.49 -14.25 -5.75
C LEU A 146 0.81 -15.13 -4.67
N ARG A 147 -0.03 -14.54 -3.81
CA ARG A 147 -0.87 -15.26 -2.83
C ARG A 147 -2.08 -15.92 -3.48
N VAL A 148 -2.69 -15.29 -4.48
CA VAL A 148 -3.82 -15.85 -5.25
C VAL A 148 -3.37 -17.09 -6.04
N SER A 149 -2.11 -17.14 -6.47
CA SER A 149 -1.62 -18.17 -7.40
C SER A 149 -1.27 -19.53 -6.77
N ARG A 150 -0.87 -19.66 -5.47
CA ARG A 150 -0.78 -20.94 -4.69
C ARG A 150 -0.58 -20.74 -3.18
N PRO A 151 -1.15 -21.59 -2.28
CA PRO A 151 -0.91 -21.50 -0.83
C PRO A 151 0.12 -22.52 -0.31
N LYS A 152 0.96 -22.09 0.65
CA LYS A 152 1.78 -22.85 1.64
C LYS A 152 3.31 -22.76 1.56
N SER A 153 3.94 -22.30 0.47
CA SER A 153 5.38 -22.00 0.43
C SER A 153 5.72 -20.62 -0.16
N SER A 154 4.74 -19.72 -0.24
CA SER A 154 4.80 -18.53 -1.08
C SER A 154 5.54 -17.35 -0.46
N GLU A 155 5.40 -17.10 0.84
CA GLU A 155 5.90 -15.86 1.48
C GLU A 155 7.43 -15.75 1.43
N ARG A 156 8.15 -16.85 1.72
CA ARG A 156 9.62 -16.90 1.61
C ARG A 156 10.07 -16.60 0.18
N ASP A 157 9.45 -17.26 -0.78
CA ASP A 157 9.77 -17.11 -2.20
C ASP A 157 9.43 -15.70 -2.72
N ILE A 158 8.39 -15.07 -2.15
CA ILE A 158 8.04 -13.67 -2.43
C ILE A 158 9.13 -12.75 -1.87
N HIS A 159 9.56 -12.93 -0.62
CA HIS A 159 10.63 -12.13 -0.02
C HIS A 159 11.94 -12.23 -0.79
N ILE A 160 12.37 -13.45 -1.14
CA ILE A 160 13.56 -13.68 -1.96
C ILE A 160 13.45 -12.95 -3.30
N PHE A 161 12.31 -13.06 -3.98
CA PHE A 161 12.10 -12.40 -5.26
C PHE A 161 12.17 -10.88 -5.14
N LEU A 162 11.59 -10.31 -4.09
CA LEU A 162 11.54 -8.87 -3.88
C LEU A 162 12.91 -8.29 -3.49
N LEU A 163 13.61 -8.93 -2.55
CA LEU A 163 14.98 -8.57 -2.18
C LEU A 163 15.89 -8.55 -3.41
N TYR A 164 15.77 -9.57 -4.25
CA TYR A 164 16.56 -9.70 -5.47
C TYR A 164 16.20 -8.66 -6.55
N THR A 165 14.90 -8.39 -6.74
CA THR A 165 14.43 -7.62 -7.90
C THR A 165 14.38 -6.11 -7.62
N PHE A 166 14.05 -5.72 -6.38
CA PHE A 166 13.74 -4.33 -6.06
C PHE A 166 14.64 -3.74 -4.97
N SER A 167 15.39 -4.56 -4.21
CA SER A 167 16.31 -4.07 -3.17
C SER A 167 17.79 -4.21 -3.54
N GLU A 168 18.09 -4.63 -4.78
CA GLU A 168 19.45 -4.82 -5.31
C GLU A 168 20.31 -5.86 -4.55
N PHE A 169 19.68 -6.77 -3.78
CA PHE A 169 20.43 -7.85 -3.14
C PHE A 169 20.79 -8.90 -4.19
N ASP A 170 22.07 -9.22 -4.32
CA ASP A 170 22.49 -10.39 -5.08
C ASP A 170 22.25 -11.69 -4.28
N ARG A 171 22.62 -12.83 -4.89
CA ARG A 171 22.38 -14.16 -4.31
C ARG A 171 23.17 -14.36 -3.02
N GLU A 172 24.39 -13.84 -2.97
CA GLU A 172 25.32 -13.98 -1.84
C GLU A 172 24.79 -13.21 -0.63
N HIS A 173 24.26 -11.99 -0.85
CA HIS A 173 23.60 -11.22 0.19
C HIS A 173 22.32 -11.90 0.73
N ILE A 174 21.53 -12.55 -0.13
CA ILE A 174 20.30 -13.24 0.29
C ILE A 174 20.60 -14.51 1.08
N GLU A 175 21.62 -15.28 0.67
CA GLU A 175 22.08 -16.46 1.42
C GLU A 175 22.60 -16.11 2.81
N ALA A 176 23.26 -14.96 2.94
CA ALA A 176 23.81 -14.49 4.21
C ALA A 176 22.74 -14.06 5.24
N LEU A 177 21.45 -14.02 4.86
CA LEU A 177 20.38 -13.63 5.76
C LEU A 177 20.11 -14.72 6.82
N PRO A 178 20.10 -14.40 8.12
CA PRO A 178 20.00 -15.39 9.20
C PRO A 178 18.76 -16.30 9.15
N TYR A 179 17.67 -15.80 8.57
CA TYR A 179 16.39 -16.52 8.43
C TYR A 179 16.23 -17.24 7.08
N LEU A 180 17.22 -17.13 6.19
CA LEU A 180 17.32 -17.85 4.92
C LEU A 180 18.63 -18.66 4.82
N GLY A 181 19.42 -18.74 5.90
CA GLY A 181 20.78 -19.30 5.87
C GLY A 181 20.87 -20.80 5.53
N ASP A 182 19.74 -21.48 5.36
CA ASP A 182 19.64 -22.86 4.89
C ASP A 182 19.40 -22.98 3.37
N ILE A 183 19.26 -21.87 2.65
CA ILE A 183 19.05 -21.86 1.19
C ILE A 183 20.36 -21.57 0.46
N GLY A 184 20.65 -22.33 -0.60
CA GLY A 184 21.74 -22.01 -1.53
C GLY A 184 21.29 -21.16 -2.71
N HIS A 185 22.22 -20.63 -3.49
CA HIS A 185 22.02 -19.68 -4.59
C HIS A 185 21.11 -20.26 -5.66
N ARG A 186 21.17 -21.58 -5.86
CA ARG A 186 20.27 -22.30 -6.76
C ARG A 186 18.81 -22.14 -6.34
N VAL A 187 18.52 -22.10 -5.05
CA VAL A 187 17.17 -21.85 -4.53
C VAL A 187 16.74 -20.42 -4.87
N VAL A 188 17.61 -19.43 -4.63
CA VAL A 188 17.36 -18.02 -4.97
C VAL A 188 17.04 -17.88 -6.47
N ASP A 189 17.88 -18.43 -7.34
CA ASP A 189 17.67 -18.41 -8.80
C ASP A 189 16.36 -19.09 -9.21
N ASN A 190 16.08 -20.27 -8.64
CA ASN A 190 14.88 -21.02 -8.95
C ASN A 190 13.62 -20.29 -8.49
N VAL A 191 13.69 -19.56 -7.38
CA VAL A 191 12.60 -18.72 -6.89
C VAL A 191 12.40 -17.54 -7.83
N VAL A 192 13.46 -16.78 -8.12
CA VAL A 192 13.39 -15.59 -8.97
C VAL A 192 12.87 -15.94 -10.36
N ASN A 193 13.41 -16.98 -10.99
CA ASN A 193 12.98 -17.40 -12.33
C ASN A 193 11.51 -17.87 -12.35
N ARG A 194 11.08 -18.60 -11.31
CA ARG A 194 9.69 -19.05 -11.18
C ARG A 194 8.73 -17.89 -11.00
N ARG A 195 9.08 -16.89 -10.17
CA ARG A 195 8.27 -15.69 -9.97
C ARG A 195 8.21 -14.81 -11.23
N ARG A 196 9.34 -14.61 -11.91
CA ARG A 196 9.38 -13.93 -13.23
C ARG A 196 8.54 -14.65 -14.29
N LYS A 197 8.51 -15.99 -14.26
CA LYS A 197 7.66 -16.77 -15.17
C LYS A 197 6.18 -16.53 -14.88
N ILE A 198 5.77 -16.58 -13.61
CA ILE A 198 4.39 -16.28 -13.18
C ILE A 198 3.99 -14.86 -13.60
N LEU A 199 4.84 -13.85 -13.34
CA LEU A 199 4.55 -12.47 -13.73
C LEU A 199 4.36 -12.32 -15.24
N ARG A 200 5.20 -12.98 -16.06
CA ARG A 200 5.06 -12.98 -17.52
C ARG A 200 3.76 -13.65 -17.99
N GLU A 201 3.38 -14.76 -17.36
CA GLU A 201 2.11 -15.44 -17.66
C GLU A 201 0.91 -14.56 -17.30
N LEU A 202 0.97 -13.88 -16.16
CA LEU A 202 -0.07 -12.93 -15.74
C LEU A 202 -0.14 -11.71 -16.66
N GLN A 203 0.99 -11.16 -17.09
CA GLN A 203 1.05 -10.08 -18.09
C GLN A 203 0.42 -10.50 -19.42
N GLY A 204 0.77 -11.69 -19.94
CA GLY A 204 0.20 -12.24 -21.17
C GLY A 204 -1.31 -12.54 -21.06
N SER A 205 -1.82 -12.76 -19.84
CA SER A 205 -3.24 -12.96 -19.57
C SER A 205 -4.04 -11.65 -19.36
N GLY A 206 -3.38 -10.49 -19.44
CA GLY A 206 -4.02 -9.18 -19.18
C GLY A 206 -4.34 -8.92 -17.71
N GLN A 207 -3.89 -9.78 -16.79
CA GLN A 207 -4.09 -9.62 -15.35
C GLN A 207 -3.07 -8.68 -14.71
N LEU A 208 -2.06 -8.24 -15.48
CA LEU A 208 -0.88 -7.53 -15.00
C LEU A 208 -0.50 -6.42 -15.98
N SER A 209 -1.42 -5.46 -16.18
CA SER A 209 -1.28 -4.38 -17.16
C SER A 209 -0.38 -3.21 -16.69
N LEU A 210 0.31 -3.30 -15.55
CA LEU A 210 0.98 -2.15 -14.90
C LEU A 210 2.47 -2.34 -14.53
N LEU A 211 3.14 -3.42 -14.97
CA LEU A 211 4.56 -3.70 -14.58
C LEU A 211 5.58 -3.57 -15.73
N ASN A 212 5.19 -3.05 -16.91
CA ASN A 212 6.09 -2.91 -18.07
C ASN A 212 6.40 -1.45 -18.42
N GLU A 213 6.08 -0.51 -17.52
CA GLU A 213 6.55 0.87 -17.55
C GLU A 213 7.43 1.14 -16.33
#